data_AF-A0A4Q4B3C5-F1
#
_entry.id   AF-A0A4Q4B3C5-F1
#
_cell.length_a   1.000
_cell.length_b   1.000
_cell.length_c   1.000
_cell.angle_alpha   90.00
_cell.angle_beta   90.00
_cell.angle_gamma   90.00
#
_symmetry.space_group_name_H-M   'P 1'
#
loop_
_entity.id
_entity.type
_entity.pdbx_description
1 polymer ?
#
loop_
_entity_poly.entity_id
_entity_poly.type
_entity_poly.pdbx_seq_one_letter_code
_entity_poly.pdbx_strand_id
1 'polypeptide(L)'
;MKHNIFEKDDIEFIENEVKTNPIFRYYGIRVANVQKLNSRDVICVSDKNLIMVKGNSFTAYQHIKERHSYWTTHIYPKGKGFWAQSKFPSEIAPVDYIKIADQIYCEENFLVNNEHQDSDKFEKYLGKYTFPNNEVDTMNLILYKGTKIIHSLYPQNKKYNKLKNRENFPYARGIIEIKKSNIPNVKNVEIPYFDSNLKLKYVILIEKYLIKKLEEWRILAIDENGKYKFDVKIGEQKLMEFSGETSERITYQHCDLRHIENIMKKIDNGEIK
;
A
#
# COMPACT_ATOMS: atom_id res chain seq x y z
N MET A 1 14.37 -11.73 -10.68
CA MET A 1 14.87 -10.89 -9.57
C MET A 1 15.03 -11.80 -8.36
N LYS A 2 16.21 -11.86 -7.73
CA LYS A 2 16.36 -12.57 -6.45
C LYS A 2 15.50 -11.83 -5.41
N HIS A 3 14.56 -12.53 -4.78
CA HIS A 3 13.83 -12.00 -3.63
C HIS A 3 14.83 -11.83 -2.49
N ASN A 4 15.03 -10.60 -2.03
CA ASN A 4 15.98 -10.30 -0.97
C ASN A 4 15.32 -10.57 0.40
N ILE A 5 15.04 -11.84 0.67
CA ILE A 5 14.60 -12.31 1.99
C ILE A 5 15.80 -12.38 2.93
N PHE A 6 15.58 -12.44 4.24
CA PHE A 6 16.67 -12.60 5.20
C PHE A 6 17.38 -13.94 5.03
N GLU A 7 18.71 -13.89 4.98
CA GLU A 7 19.57 -15.06 5.00
C GLU A 7 19.89 -15.45 6.45
N LYS A 8 20.65 -16.53 6.61
CA LYS A 8 21.00 -17.06 7.94
C LYS A 8 21.71 -16.01 8.82
N ASP A 9 22.67 -15.29 8.25
CA ASP A 9 23.42 -14.25 8.97
C ASP A 9 22.52 -13.08 9.39
N ASP A 10 21.50 -12.72 8.58
CA ASP A 10 20.50 -11.72 8.97
C ASP A 10 19.70 -12.21 10.19
N ILE A 11 19.23 -13.46 10.15
CA ILE A 11 18.44 -14.09 11.22
C ILE A 11 19.25 -14.15 12.51
N GLU A 12 20.48 -14.64 12.46
CA GLU A 12 21.36 -14.74 13.63
C GLU A 12 21.65 -13.37 14.25
N PHE A 13 21.87 -12.35 13.42
CA PHE A 13 22.03 -10.97 13.89
C PHE A 13 20.78 -10.49 14.64
N ILE A 14 19.60 -10.65 14.05
CA ILE A 14 18.32 -10.22 14.63
C ILE A 14 18.07 -10.91 15.97
N GLU A 15 18.24 -12.23 16.02
CA GLU A 15 18.04 -12.98 17.26
C GLU A 15 19.05 -12.59 18.34
N ASN A 16 20.31 -12.35 17.97
CA ASN A 16 21.33 -11.90 18.92
C ASN A 16 21.01 -10.49 19.45
N GLU A 17 20.51 -9.59 18.59
CA GLU A 17 20.07 -8.25 19.00
C GLU A 17 18.95 -8.34 20.04
N VAL A 18 17.91 -9.14 19.79
CA VAL A 18 16.81 -9.34 20.75
C VAL A 18 17.28 -9.95 22.06
N LYS A 19 18.23 -10.90 22.03
CA LYS A 19 18.78 -11.55 23.24
C LYS A 19 19.58 -10.57 24.10
N THR A 20 20.41 -9.75 23.46
CA THR A 20 21.41 -8.92 24.13
C THR A 20 20.91 -7.51 24.47
N ASN A 21 20.00 -6.94 23.68
CA ASN A 21 19.51 -5.58 23.89
C ASN A 21 18.36 -5.58 24.91
N PRO A 22 18.54 -4.98 26.11
CA PRO A 22 17.54 -5.01 27.16
C PRO A 22 16.26 -4.24 26.80
N ILE A 23 16.29 -3.34 25.80
CA ILE A 23 15.12 -2.55 25.41
C ILE A 23 13.94 -3.43 25.01
N PHE A 24 14.22 -4.57 24.37
CA PHE A 24 13.20 -5.51 23.90
C PHE A 24 12.66 -6.43 25.01
N ARG A 25 13.20 -6.33 26.22
CA ARG A 25 12.67 -7.00 27.42
C ARG A 25 11.56 -6.20 28.09
N TYR A 26 11.42 -4.92 27.75
CA TYR A 26 10.41 -4.03 28.32
C TYR A 26 9.17 -3.96 27.42
N TYR A 27 8.03 -4.34 27.98
CA TYR A 27 6.74 -4.31 27.29
C TYR A 27 6.37 -2.91 26.79
N GLY A 28 5.85 -2.84 25.56
CA GLY A 28 5.33 -1.61 24.97
C GLY A 28 6.37 -0.67 24.37
N ILE A 29 7.68 -0.94 24.52
CA ILE A 29 8.71 -0.13 23.88
C ILE A 29 8.80 -0.46 22.39
N ARG A 30 8.63 0.58 21.59
CA ARG A 30 8.84 0.55 20.14
C ARG A 30 9.97 1.50 19.82
N VAL A 31 10.89 1.09 18.95
CA VAL A 31 11.93 1.99 18.48
C VAL A 31 11.28 3.13 17.70
N ALA A 32 11.51 4.36 18.16
CA ALA A 32 10.98 5.55 17.51
C ALA A 32 11.62 5.72 16.12
N ASN A 33 10.82 6.18 15.15
CA ASN A 33 11.26 6.53 13.80
C ASN A 33 11.83 5.35 12.96
N VAL A 34 10.95 4.38 12.64
CA VAL A 34 11.22 3.23 11.76
C VAL A 34 11.88 3.60 10.42
N GLN A 35 11.70 4.83 9.93
CA GLN A 35 12.32 5.25 8.66
C GLN A 35 13.84 5.29 8.72
N LYS A 36 14.44 5.59 9.88
CA LYS A 36 15.90 5.67 10.05
C LYS A 36 16.59 4.33 10.28
N LEU A 37 15.83 3.28 10.57
CA LEU A 37 16.35 1.94 10.84
C LEU A 37 16.91 1.28 9.57
N ASN A 38 17.85 0.35 9.72
CA ASN A 38 18.26 -0.56 8.65
C ASN A 38 17.28 -1.75 8.55
N SER A 39 17.41 -2.56 7.49
CA SER A 39 16.47 -3.67 7.24
C SER A 39 16.42 -4.69 8.38
N ARG A 40 17.56 -4.98 9.02
CA ARG A 40 17.69 -5.97 10.10
C ARG A 40 17.24 -5.44 11.45
N ASP A 41 17.16 -4.12 11.63
CA ASP A 41 16.89 -3.53 12.95
C ASP A 41 15.50 -3.94 13.46
N VAL A 42 15.46 -4.31 14.73
CA VAL A 42 14.24 -4.69 15.43
C VAL A 42 13.41 -3.45 15.77
N ILE A 43 12.14 -3.47 15.39
CA ILE A 43 11.18 -2.41 15.72
C ILE A 43 10.59 -2.66 17.11
N CYS A 44 10.13 -3.89 17.34
CA CYS A 44 9.54 -4.31 18.60
C CYS A 44 9.44 -5.84 18.69
N VAL A 45 9.25 -6.32 19.92
CA VAL A 45 9.00 -7.73 20.24
C VAL A 45 7.63 -7.83 20.93
N SER A 46 6.86 -8.87 20.60
CA SER A 46 5.55 -9.14 21.21
C SER A 46 5.65 -9.95 22.51
N ASP A 47 4.54 -10.12 23.23
CA ASP A 47 4.49 -10.92 24.45
C ASP A 47 4.80 -12.40 24.21
N LYS A 48 4.44 -12.93 23.03
CA LYS A 48 4.82 -14.28 22.58
C LYS A 48 6.21 -14.34 21.93
N ASN A 49 7.03 -13.32 22.15
CA ASN A 49 8.38 -13.15 21.59
C ASN A 49 8.43 -13.05 20.06
N LEU A 50 7.34 -12.67 19.38
CA LEU A 50 7.40 -12.40 17.95
C LEU A 50 8.22 -11.15 17.67
N ILE A 51 9.11 -11.24 16.69
CA ILE A 51 10.06 -10.18 16.37
C ILE A 51 9.61 -9.49 15.10
N MET A 52 9.23 -8.21 15.22
CA MET A 52 9.00 -7.34 14.06
C MET A 52 10.27 -6.54 13.80
N VAL A 53 10.86 -6.74 12.63
CA VAL A 53 11.99 -5.93 12.12
C VAL A 53 11.53 -5.00 11.01
N LYS A 54 12.33 -4.00 10.67
CA LYS A 54 12.00 -3.09 9.55
C LYS A 54 11.79 -3.83 8.24
N GLY A 55 12.73 -4.71 7.90
CA GLY A 55 12.72 -5.44 6.64
C GLY A 55 12.89 -4.54 5.41
N ASN A 56 12.36 -5.02 4.28
CA ASN A 56 12.41 -4.37 2.98
C ASN A 56 11.10 -4.65 2.22
N SER A 57 11.02 -4.31 0.94
CA SER A 57 9.81 -4.52 0.13
C SER A 57 9.35 -5.98 0.00
N PHE A 58 10.17 -6.95 0.43
CA PHE A 58 9.89 -8.38 0.40
C PHE A 58 9.72 -9.03 1.78
N THR A 59 10.10 -8.37 2.88
CA THR A 59 10.03 -8.98 4.23
C THR A 59 9.62 -8.00 5.32
N ALA A 60 8.99 -8.54 6.36
CA ALA A 60 8.64 -7.91 7.62
C ALA A 60 7.79 -6.63 7.49
N TYR A 61 8.03 -5.64 8.34
CA TYR A 61 7.20 -4.44 8.47
C TYR A 61 7.04 -3.69 7.15
N GLN A 62 8.12 -3.47 6.40
CA GLN A 62 8.08 -2.68 5.18
C GLN A 62 7.23 -3.37 4.10
N HIS A 63 7.40 -4.68 3.91
CA HIS A 63 6.57 -5.47 3.00
C HIS A 63 5.09 -5.41 3.39
N ILE A 64 4.76 -5.60 4.67
CA ILE A 64 3.37 -5.54 5.14
C ILE A 64 2.77 -4.16 4.86
N LYS A 65 3.50 -3.11 5.20
CA LYS A 65 3.06 -1.72 5.02
C LYS A 65 2.87 -1.37 3.54
N GLU A 66 3.84 -1.67 2.69
CA GLU A 66 3.82 -1.32 1.27
C GLU A 66 2.78 -2.11 0.48
N ARG A 67 2.45 -3.33 0.91
CA ARG A 67 1.61 -4.25 0.14
C ARG A 67 0.19 -4.35 0.66
N HIS A 68 0.02 -4.29 1.97
CA HIS A 68 -1.23 -4.63 2.64
C HIS A 68 -1.84 -3.47 3.43
N SER A 69 -1.15 -2.33 3.62
CA SER A 69 -1.78 -1.16 4.22
C SER A 69 -2.96 -0.68 3.36
N TYR A 70 -4.05 -0.23 3.98
CA TYR A 70 -5.17 0.39 3.27
C TYR A 70 -4.69 1.51 2.34
N TRP A 71 -3.83 2.36 2.89
CA TRP A 71 -3.35 3.61 2.29
C TRP A 71 -2.21 3.44 1.28
N THR A 72 -1.75 2.20 1.02
CA THR A 72 -0.68 2.01 0.02
C THR A 72 -1.14 2.38 -1.38
N THR A 73 -0.27 3.11 -2.08
CA THR A 73 -0.37 3.55 -3.47
C THR A 73 0.51 2.73 -4.42
N HIS A 74 1.20 1.71 -3.90
CA HIS A 74 2.12 0.91 -4.70
C HIS A 74 1.36 0.10 -5.76
N ILE A 75 1.83 0.20 -7.01
CA ILE A 75 1.25 -0.48 -8.16
C ILE A 75 2.00 -1.79 -8.38
N TYR A 76 1.27 -2.90 -8.49
CA TYR A 76 1.84 -4.22 -8.74
C TYR A 76 1.39 -4.74 -10.10
N PRO A 77 2.17 -4.55 -11.17
CA PRO A 77 1.87 -5.14 -12.47
C PRO A 77 1.76 -6.66 -12.42
N LYS A 78 0.85 -7.23 -13.22
CA LYS A 78 0.70 -8.68 -13.42
C LYS A 78 0.24 -8.97 -14.85
N GLY A 79 1.18 -9.37 -15.70
CA GLY A 79 0.90 -9.62 -17.12
C GLY A 79 0.30 -8.38 -17.77
N LYS A 80 -0.90 -8.51 -18.34
CA LYS A 80 -1.63 -7.37 -18.95
C LYS A 80 -2.40 -6.49 -17.95
N GLY A 81 -2.47 -6.87 -16.66
CA GLY A 81 -3.24 -6.16 -15.63
C GLY A 81 -2.44 -5.86 -14.37
N PHE A 82 -3.14 -5.73 -13.23
CA PHE A 82 -2.54 -5.44 -11.93
C PHE A 82 -2.94 -6.48 -10.89
N TRP A 83 -2.04 -6.78 -9.95
CA TRP A 83 -2.32 -7.71 -8.87
C TRP A 83 -3.17 -7.05 -7.78
N ALA A 84 -4.34 -7.62 -7.51
CA ALA A 84 -5.18 -7.21 -6.40
C ALA A 84 -4.64 -7.81 -5.08
N GLN A 85 -3.83 -7.03 -4.37
CA GLN A 85 -3.37 -7.30 -3.01
C GLN A 85 -4.55 -7.42 -2.04
N SER A 86 -4.44 -8.24 -0.99
CA SER A 86 -5.32 -8.05 0.17
C SER A 86 -4.87 -6.81 0.94
N LYS A 87 -5.81 -6.08 1.53
CA LYS A 87 -5.52 -4.87 2.30
C LYS A 87 -6.19 -4.95 3.66
N PHE A 88 -5.55 -4.38 4.67
CA PHE A 88 -6.16 -4.13 5.97
C PHE A 88 -7.27 -3.06 5.87
N PRO A 89 -8.20 -3.02 6.84
CA PRO A 89 -9.11 -1.90 7.04
C PRO A 89 -8.37 -0.56 7.23
N SER A 90 -9.05 0.56 7.02
CA SER A 90 -8.48 1.91 7.19
C SER A 90 -8.06 2.22 8.62
N GLU A 91 -8.68 1.56 9.59
CA GLU A 91 -8.49 1.73 11.03
C GLU A 91 -7.20 1.06 11.54
N ILE A 92 -6.65 0.12 10.77
CA ILE A 92 -5.44 -0.60 11.15
C ILE A 92 -4.20 0.18 10.70
N ALA A 93 -3.49 0.71 11.68
CA ALA A 93 -2.23 1.39 11.46
C ALA A 93 -1.08 0.37 11.47
N PRO A 94 0.08 0.71 10.85
CA PRO A 94 1.25 -0.17 10.90
C PRO A 94 1.74 -0.53 12.31
N VAL A 95 1.38 0.29 13.31
CA VAL A 95 1.67 -0.01 14.71
C VAL A 95 0.88 -1.22 15.22
N ASP A 96 -0.27 -1.54 14.65
CA ASP A 96 -1.12 -2.63 15.13
C ASP A 96 -0.68 -4.01 14.65
N TYR A 97 0.17 -4.09 13.61
CA TYR A 97 0.59 -5.36 13.00
C TYR A 97 1.15 -6.37 14.01
N ILE A 98 1.98 -5.93 14.95
CA ILE A 98 2.56 -6.83 15.96
C ILE A 98 1.50 -7.39 16.91
N LYS A 99 0.48 -6.59 17.27
CA LYS A 99 -0.63 -7.03 18.15
C LYS A 99 -1.49 -8.07 17.43
N ILE A 100 -1.76 -7.84 16.15
CA ILE A 100 -2.48 -8.80 15.30
C ILE A 100 -1.68 -10.10 15.20
N ALA A 101 -0.39 -10.02 14.86
CA ALA A 101 0.49 -11.19 14.76
C ALA A 101 0.51 -11.99 16.07
N ASP A 102 0.63 -11.33 17.22
CA ASP A 102 0.63 -11.98 18.54
C ASP A 102 -0.67 -12.75 18.81
N GLN A 103 -1.82 -12.20 18.46
CA GLN A 103 -3.11 -12.91 18.59
C GLN A 103 -3.21 -14.13 17.67
N ILE A 104 -2.73 -14.02 16.43
CA ILE A 104 -2.76 -15.12 15.45
C ILE A 104 -1.78 -16.23 15.81
N TYR A 105 -0.69 -15.90 16.52
CA TYR A 105 0.35 -16.86 16.85
C TYR A 105 -0.06 -17.78 18.01
N CYS A 106 -0.63 -18.94 17.67
CA CYS A 106 -0.92 -20.04 18.59
C CYS A 106 -0.87 -21.38 17.85
N GLU A 107 -0.82 -22.49 18.59
CA GLU A 107 -0.67 -23.83 18.04
C GLU A 107 -1.85 -24.22 17.14
N GLU A 108 -3.07 -23.82 17.52
CA GLU A 108 -4.29 -24.13 16.78
C GLU A 108 -4.34 -23.48 15.39
N ASN A 109 -3.63 -22.35 15.22
CA ASN A 109 -3.54 -21.65 13.95
C ASN A 109 -2.38 -22.14 13.09
N PHE A 110 -1.48 -23.00 13.60
CA PHE A 110 -0.30 -23.44 12.85
C PHE A 110 -0.66 -24.42 11.73
N LEU A 111 -0.17 -24.15 10.52
CA LEU A 111 -0.36 -25.04 9.37
C LEU A 111 0.81 -26.02 9.24
N VAL A 112 0.63 -27.23 9.76
CA VAL A 112 1.63 -28.31 9.73
C VAL A 112 1.97 -28.74 8.29
N ASN A 113 0.95 -28.89 7.44
CA ASN A 113 1.11 -29.36 6.05
C ASN A 113 0.90 -28.21 5.06
N ASN A 114 1.86 -27.28 5.02
CA ASN A 114 1.84 -26.19 4.06
C ASN A 114 2.48 -26.62 2.73
N GLU A 115 1.67 -26.89 1.70
CA GLU A 115 2.14 -27.31 0.36
C GLU A 115 2.79 -26.18 -0.47
N HIS A 116 2.96 -24.98 0.11
CA HIS A 116 3.59 -23.87 -0.60
C HIS A 116 5.07 -24.17 -0.90
N GLN A 117 5.55 -23.79 -2.08
CA GLN A 117 6.94 -24.00 -2.55
C GLN A 117 8.04 -23.46 -1.60
N ASP A 118 7.69 -22.57 -0.68
CA ASP A 118 8.61 -21.93 0.27
C ASP A 118 8.38 -22.41 1.72
N SER A 119 7.65 -23.52 1.92
CA SER A 119 7.40 -24.12 3.25
C SER A 119 8.66 -24.63 3.95
N ASP A 120 9.74 -24.83 3.20
CA ASP A 120 11.06 -25.11 3.77
C ASP A 120 11.68 -23.91 4.48
N LYS A 121 11.27 -22.69 4.11
CA LYS A 121 11.81 -21.43 4.65
C LYS A 121 10.87 -20.75 5.64
N PHE A 122 9.57 -21.04 5.54
CA PHE A 122 8.57 -20.31 6.29
C PHE A 122 7.56 -21.20 7.00
N GLU A 123 7.18 -20.75 8.20
CA GLU A 123 6.04 -21.26 8.95
C GLU A 123 4.83 -20.37 8.67
N LYS A 124 3.66 -20.99 8.54
CA LYS A 124 2.41 -20.28 8.26
C LYS A 124 1.39 -20.54 9.36
N TYR A 125 0.77 -19.47 9.81
CA TYR A 125 -0.34 -19.47 10.75
C TYR A 125 -1.56 -18.86 10.08
N LEU A 126 -2.73 -19.47 10.30
CA LEU A 126 -4.02 -19.05 9.78
C LEU A 126 -5.01 -18.92 10.94
N GLY A 127 -5.32 -17.69 11.34
CA GLY A 127 -6.20 -17.42 12.48
C GLY A 127 -7.23 -16.35 12.18
N LYS A 128 -8.29 -16.26 12.98
CA LYS A 128 -9.30 -15.21 12.86
C LYS A 128 -8.91 -14.00 13.71
N TYR A 129 -9.14 -12.80 13.19
CA TYR A 129 -8.97 -11.54 13.91
C TYR A 129 -10.23 -10.68 13.77
N THR A 130 -10.67 -10.08 14.88
CA THR A 130 -11.76 -9.11 14.91
C THR A 130 -11.18 -7.71 14.89
N PHE A 131 -11.45 -6.96 13.83
CA PHE A 131 -11.00 -5.58 13.66
C PHE A 131 -11.79 -4.60 14.56
N PRO A 132 -11.29 -3.37 14.78
CA PRO A 132 -11.97 -2.35 15.58
C PRO A 132 -13.40 -2.02 15.12
N ASN A 133 -13.72 -2.27 13.85
CA ASN A 133 -15.05 -2.11 13.28
C ASN A 133 -15.97 -3.33 13.47
N ASN A 134 -15.57 -4.28 14.34
CA ASN A 134 -16.23 -5.56 14.62
C ASN A 134 -16.30 -6.56 13.45
N GLU A 135 -15.63 -6.28 12.33
CA GLU A 135 -15.54 -7.24 11.24
C GLU A 135 -14.49 -8.31 11.55
N VAL A 136 -14.82 -9.56 11.25
CA VAL A 136 -13.92 -10.69 11.40
C VAL A 136 -13.32 -11.07 10.05
N ASP A 137 -12.02 -11.29 10.01
CA ASP A 137 -11.33 -11.82 8.83
C ASP A 137 -10.31 -12.90 9.23
N THR A 138 -9.96 -13.73 8.26
CA THR A 138 -8.89 -14.72 8.42
C THR A 138 -7.57 -14.07 8.04
N MET A 139 -6.60 -14.17 8.93
CA MET A 139 -5.27 -13.59 8.81
C MET A 139 -4.26 -14.66 8.45
N ASN A 140 -3.38 -14.35 7.50
CA ASN A 140 -2.19 -15.15 7.23
C ASN A 140 -1.03 -14.47 7.98
N LEU A 141 -0.40 -15.19 8.89
CA LEU A 141 0.86 -14.81 9.52
C LEU A 141 1.95 -15.76 9.01
N ILE A 142 3.06 -15.19 8.54
CA ILE A 142 4.19 -15.94 7.99
C ILE A 142 5.43 -15.57 8.81
N LEU A 143 6.11 -16.59 9.34
CA LEU A 143 7.35 -16.45 10.09
C LEU A 143 8.49 -17.15 9.34
N TYR A 144 9.74 -16.72 9.57
CA TYR A 144 10.89 -17.53 9.16
C TYR A 144 10.92 -18.81 9.99
N LYS A 145 11.05 -19.96 9.32
CA LYS A 145 10.93 -21.29 9.93
C LYS A 145 11.93 -21.48 11.07
N GLY A 146 11.44 -22.03 12.19
CA GLY A 146 12.25 -22.23 13.40
C GLY A 146 12.59 -20.94 14.15
N THR A 147 12.03 -19.80 13.76
CA THR A 147 12.30 -18.50 14.40
C THR A 147 10.99 -17.82 14.81
N LYS A 148 11.11 -16.71 15.53
CA LYS A 148 9.97 -15.83 15.86
C LYS A 148 9.91 -14.58 14.97
N ILE A 149 10.72 -14.52 13.91
CA ILE A 149 10.83 -13.34 13.05
C ILE A 149 9.68 -13.31 12.05
N ILE A 150 8.91 -12.22 12.07
CA ILE A 150 7.77 -12.03 11.16
C ILE A 150 8.30 -11.74 9.75
N HIS A 151 7.95 -12.62 8.80
CA HIS A 151 8.18 -12.40 7.38
C HIS A 151 7.06 -11.60 6.73
N SER A 152 5.80 -11.90 7.03
CA SER A 152 4.64 -11.14 6.52
C SER A 152 3.38 -11.39 7.35
N LEU A 153 2.42 -10.49 7.24
CA LEU A 153 1.10 -10.56 7.87
C LEU A 153 0.09 -9.89 6.95
N TYR A 154 -1.00 -10.57 6.58
CA TYR A 154 -2.03 -9.99 5.73
C TYR A 154 -3.40 -10.68 5.86
N PRO A 155 -4.50 -9.95 5.67
CA PRO A 155 -5.83 -10.55 5.64
C PRO A 155 -6.00 -11.41 4.39
N GLN A 156 -6.80 -12.46 4.47
CA GLN A 156 -7.13 -13.32 3.33
C GLN A 156 -8.17 -12.66 2.42
N ASN A 157 -9.11 -11.91 3.00
CA ASN A 157 -10.08 -11.18 2.20
C ASN A 157 -9.44 -9.99 1.48
N LYS A 158 -9.94 -9.69 0.28
CA LYS A 158 -9.53 -8.57 -0.55
C LYS A 158 -10.56 -7.44 -0.58
N LYS A 159 -11.52 -7.45 0.34
CA LYS A 159 -12.66 -6.51 0.36
C LYS A 159 -12.25 -5.03 0.37
N TYR A 160 -11.17 -4.69 1.08
CA TYR A 160 -10.67 -3.31 1.14
C TYR A 160 -9.78 -2.93 -0.04
N ASN A 161 -9.48 -3.87 -0.94
CA ASN A 161 -8.82 -3.51 -2.19
C ASN A 161 -9.85 -3.01 -3.19
N LYS A 162 -10.00 -1.69 -3.26
CA LYS A 162 -10.88 -1.01 -4.24
C LYS A 162 -10.51 -1.30 -5.70
N LEU A 163 -9.30 -1.81 -5.99
CA LEU A 163 -8.91 -2.27 -7.33
C LEU A 163 -9.59 -3.59 -7.73
N LYS A 164 -10.14 -4.36 -6.78
CA LYS A 164 -10.83 -5.64 -7.06
C LYS A 164 -12.06 -5.44 -7.96
N ASN A 165 -12.68 -4.26 -7.92
CA ASN A 165 -13.85 -3.93 -8.76
C ASN A 165 -13.45 -3.34 -10.13
N ARG A 166 -12.19 -3.48 -10.55
CA ARG A 166 -11.63 -2.89 -11.78
C ARG A 166 -11.27 -3.94 -12.84
N GLU A 167 -11.91 -5.11 -12.85
CA GLU A 167 -11.61 -6.17 -13.83
C GLU A 167 -11.62 -5.69 -15.29
N ASN A 168 -12.32 -4.58 -15.56
CA ASN A 168 -12.41 -3.94 -16.88
C ASN A 168 -11.70 -2.58 -17.01
N PHE A 169 -10.84 -2.15 -16.08
CA PHE A 169 -10.09 -0.88 -16.19
C PHE A 169 -8.59 -1.14 -16.26
N PRO A 170 -7.93 -0.85 -17.40
CA PRO A 170 -6.56 -1.28 -17.67
C PRO A 170 -5.48 -0.38 -17.03
N TYR A 171 -5.87 0.57 -16.18
CA TYR A 171 -4.95 1.54 -15.58
C TYR A 171 -4.93 1.51 -14.05
N ALA A 172 -3.76 1.79 -13.48
CA ALA A 172 -3.55 1.96 -12.05
C ALA A 172 -3.22 3.41 -11.71
N ARG A 173 -3.90 3.94 -10.68
CA ARG A 173 -3.65 5.28 -10.16
C ARG A 173 -2.28 5.30 -9.47
N GLY A 174 -1.43 6.24 -9.84
CA GLY A 174 -0.14 6.47 -9.18
C GLY A 174 -0.23 7.41 -7.99
N ILE A 175 0.94 7.94 -7.61
CA ILE A 175 1.06 8.92 -6.54
C ILE A 175 0.60 10.28 -7.06
N ILE A 176 -0.32 10.90 -6.35
CA ILE A 176 -0.81 12.24 -6.69
C ILE A 176 0.28 13.26 -6.46
N GLU A 177 0.41 14.19 -7.39
CA GLU A 177 1.32 15.33 -7.31
C GLU A 177 0.53 16.62 -7.18
N ILE A 178 1.02 17.52 -6.33
CA ILE A 178 0.45 18.84 -6.13
C ILE A 178 1.55 19.82 -6.50
N LYS A 179 1.29 20.66 -7.51
CA LYS A 179 2.28 21.58 -8.08
C LYS A 179 1.71 22.99 -8.17
N LYS A 180 2.58 23.99 -8.06
CA LYS A 180 2.23 25.35 -8.48
C LYS A 180 2.18 25.38 -10.00
N SER A 181 1.14 26.01 -10.55
CA SER A 181 1.07 26.27 -11.98
C SER A 181 1.98 27.44 -12.35
N ASN A 182 2.36 27.52 -13.63
CA ASN A 182 3.01 28.72 -14.18
C ASN A 182 2.03 29.91 -14.26
N ILE A 183 0.72 29.65 -14.15
CA ILE A 183 -0.30 30.69 -14.10
C ILE A 183 -0.39 31.23 -12.66
N PRO A 184 -0.31 32.55 -12.44
CA PRO A 184 -0.44 33.14 -11.11
C PRO A 184 -1.75 32.74 -10.42
N ASN A 185 -1.66 32.38 -9.14
CA ASN A 185 -2.80 31.98 -8.30
C ASN A 185 -3.55 30.73 -8.80
N VAL A 186 -2.87 29.89 -9.60
CA VAL A 186 -3.36 28.58 -10.00
C VAL A 186 -2.50 27.49 -9.38
N LYS A 187 -3.17 26.47 -8.84
CA LYS A 187 -2.56 25.28 -8.27
C LYS A 187 -3.05 24.06 -9.03
N ASN A 188 -2.15 23.15 -9.37
CA ASN A 188 -2.47 21.95 -10.12
C ASN A 188 -2.38 20.73 -9.21
N VAL A 189 -3.40 19.88 -9.26
CA VAL A 189 -3.36 18.52 -8.73
C VAL A 189 -3.35 17.55 -9.90
N GLU A 190 -2.31 16.72 -9.97
CA GLU A 190 -2.12 15.74 -11.02
C GLU A 190 -2.32 14.34 -10.43
N ILE A 191 -3.27 13.60 -11.00
CA ILE A 191 -3.57 12.22 -10.64
C ILE A 191 -3.13 11.32 -11.80
N PRO A 192 -1.92 10.74 -11.76
CA PRO A 192 -1.40 9.95 -12.85
C PRO A 192 -2.04 8.55 -12.90
N TYR A 193 -2.19 8.02 -14.10
CA TYR A 193 -2.67 6.68 -14.38
C TYR A 193 -1.71 5.95 -15.32
N PHE A 194 -1.24 4.80 -14.86
CA PHE A 194 -0.25 3.98 -15.54
C PHE A 194 -0.87 2.73 -16.14
N ASP A 195 -0.35 2.27 -17.26
CA ASP A 195 -0.68 0.94 -17.81
C ASP A 195 0.08 -0.18 -17.08
N SER A 196 -0.16 -1.42 -17.47
CA SER A 196 0.50 -2.60 -16.89
C SER A 196 2.00 -2.67 -17.19
N ASN A 197 2.52 -1.86 -18.12
CA ASN A 197 3.96 -1.69 -18.35
C ASN A 197 4.53 -0.51 -17.56
N LEU A 198 3.76 0.06 -16.63
CA LEU A 198 4.10 1.25 -15.85
C LEU A 198 4.39 2.48 -16.72
N LYS A 199 3.82 2.55 -17.93
CA LYS A 199 3.86 3.76 -18.76
C LYS A 199 2.69 4.68 -18.39
N LEU A 200 2.97 5.97 -18.24
CA LEU A 200 1.94 6.97 -17.98
C LEU A 200 1.05 7.11 -19.21
N LYS A 201 -0.26 6.90 -19.03
CA LYS A 201 -1.26 6.96 -20.12
C LYS A 201 -2.23 8.12 -19.96
N TYR A 202 -2.62 8.41 -18.72
CA TYR A 202 -3.55 9.49 -18.42
C TYR A 202 -3.10 10.27 -17.20
N VAL A 203 -3.43 11.56 -17.17
CA VAL A 203 -3.37 12.40 -15.98
C VAL A 203 -4.73 13.06 -15.81
N ILE A 204 -5.37 12.88 -14.65
CA ILE A 204 -6.46 13.79 -14.27
C ILE A 204 -5.79 15.05 -13.73
N LEU A 205 -6.00 16.16 -14.42
CA LEU A 205 -5.51 17.46 -14.00
C LEU A 205 -6.67 18.22 -13.35
N ILE A 206 -6.46 18.67 -12.12
CA ILE A 206 -7.39 19.55 -11.40
C ILE A 206 -6.71 20.91 -11.27
N GLU A 207 -7.18 21.89 -12.03
CA GLU A 207 -6.68 23.26 -12.01
C GLU A 207 -7.51 24.08 -11.02
N LYS A 208 -6.87 24.55 -9.95
CA LYS A 208 -7.51 25.32 -8.89
C LYS A 208 -7.21 26.79 -9.03
N TYR A 209 -8.22 27.55 -9.45
CA TYR A 209 -8.15 29.01 -9.58
C TYR A 209 -8.54 29.66 -8.26
N LEU A 210 -7.53 30.01 -7.45
CA LEU A 210 -7.73 30.45 -6.06
C LEU A 210 -8.56 31.74 -5.95
N ILE A 211 -8.33 32.70 -6.85
CA ILE A 211 -9.06 33.98 -6.88
C ILE A 211 -10.52 33.75 -7.29
N LYS A 212 -10.76 32.92 -8.31
CA LYS A 212 -12.10 32.61 -8.82
C LYS A 212 -12.87 31.65 -7.91
N LYS A 213 -12.20 31.05 -6.92
CA LYS A 213 -12.74 29.99 -6.04
C LYS A 213 -13.37 28.83 -6.83
N LEU A 214 -12.62 28.37 -7.84
CA LEU A 214 -13.06 27.36 -8.80
C LEU A 214 -12.02 26.25 -8.98
N GLU A 215 -12.47 25.03 -9.25
CA GLU A 215 -11.67 23.93 -9.79
C GLU A 215 -12.19 23.51 -11.16
N GLU A 216 -11.30 23.40 -12.14
CA GLU A 216 -11.57 22.73 -13.41
C GLU A 216 -10.91 21.36 -13.44
N TRP A 217 -11.66 20.36 -13.90
CA TRP A 217 -11.18 18.98 -14.02
C TRP A 217 -10.97 18.63 -15.48
N ARG A 218 -9.82 18.05 -15.79
CA ARG A 218 -9.42 17.70 -17.15
C ARG A 218 -8.82 16.29 -17.19
N ILE A 219 -8.96 15.61 -18.32
CA ILE A 219 -8.21 14.38 -18.63
C ILE A 219 -7.18 14.72 -19.69
N LEU A 220 -5.92 14.50 -19.36
CA LEU A 220 -4.80 14.58 -20.29
C LEU A 220 -4.44 13.16 -20.72
N ALA A 221 -4.57 12.85 -22.00
CA ALA A 221 -4.12 11.58 -22.57
C ALA A 221 -2.69 11.72 -23.11
N ILE A 222 -1.84 10.75 -22.80
CA ILE A 222 -0.42 10.76 -23.14
C ILE A 222 -0.13 9.68 -24.19
N ASP A 223 0.58 10.08 -25.24
CA ASP A 223 1.01 9.16 -26.29
C ASP A 223 2.20 8.29 -25.87
N GLU A 224 2.66 7.44 -26.78
CA GLU A 224 3.78 6.53 -26.50
C GLU A 224 5.12 7.23 -26.33
N ASN A 225 5.23 8.50 -26.75
CA ASN A 225 6.41 9.35 -26.62
C ASN A 225 6.37 10.24 -25.38
N GLY A 226 5.33 10.12 -24.54
CA GLY A 226 5.15 10.96 -23.36
C GLY A 226 4.58 12.34 -23.66
N LYS A 227 4.07 12.59 -24.88
CA LYS A 227 3.47 13.87 -25.27
C LYS A 227 1.96 13.87 -25.08
N TYR A 228 1.41 15.04 -24.76
CA TYR A 228 -0.04 15.24 -24.69
C TYR A 228 -0.66 15.06 -26.06
N LYS A 229 -1.56 14.08 -26.16
CA LYS A 229 -2.32 13.78 -27.36
C LYS A 229 -3.72 14.38 -27.30
N PHE A 230 -4.35 14.33 -26.13
CA PHE A 230 -5.70 14.83 -25.90
C PHE A 230 -5.80 15.56 -24.57
N ASP A 231 -6.67 16.57 -24.53
CA ASP A 231 -7.03 17.34 -23.35
C ASP A 231 -8.55 17.56 -23.35
N VAL A 232 -9.24 16.93 -22.40
CA VAL A 232 -10.70 16.95 -22.31
C VAL A 232 -11.12 17.59 -20.99
N LYS A 233 -11.77 18.76 -21.04
CA LYS A 233 -12.44 19.35 -19.86
C LYS A 233 -13.64 18.48 -19.48
N ILE A 234 -13.60 17.91 -18.28
CA ILE A 234 -14.63 17.03 -17.73
C ILE A 234 -15.73 17.84 -17.06
N GLY A 235 -15.34 18.92 -16.39
CA GLY A 235 -16.26 19.70 -15.58
C GLY A 235 -15.57 20.77 -14.77
N GLU A 236 -16.40 21.45 -14.00
CA GLU A 236 -16.06 22.62 -13.23
C GLU A 236 -16.88 22.61 -11.95
N GLN A 237 -16.25 22.95 -10.83
CA GLN A 237 -16.92 22.97 -9.52
C GLN A 237 -16.34 24.05 -8.63
N LYS A 238 -17.06 24.38 -7.55
CA LYS A 238 -16.57 25.28 -6.51
C LYS A 238 -15.30 24.71 -5.88
N LEU A 239 -14.33 25.58 -5.61
CA LEU A 239 -13.06 25.22 -4.97
C LEU A 239 -13.28 24.48 -3.65
N MET A 240 -12.84 23.23 -3.61
CA MET A 240 -12.71 22.46 -2.38
C MET A 240 -11.52 22.96 -1.57
N GLU A 241 -11.83 23.40 -0.36
CA GLU A 241 -10.85 23.88 0.62
C GLU A 241 -10.31 22.71 1.44
N PHE A 242 -9.01 22.74 1.68
CA PHE A 242 -8.29 21.73 2.44
C PHE A 242 -7.47 22.40 3.53
N SER A 243 -7.35 21.73 4.68
CA SER A 243 -6.50 22.20 5.79
C SER A 243 -5.01 22.25 5.43
N GLY A 244 -4.58 21.53 4.40
CA GLY A 244 -3.22 21.55 3.88
C GLY A 244 -3.01 20.57 2.72
N GLU A 245 -1.82 20.56 2.14
CA GLU A 245 -1.51 19.71 0.99
C GLU A 245 -1.60 18.21 1.32
N THR A 246 -1.30 17.82 2.56
CA THR A 246 -1.41 16.42 2.99
C THR A 246 -2.87 15.95 2.98
N SER A 247 -3.80 16.75 3.51
CA SER A 247 -5.23 16.39 3.52
C SER A 247 -5.82 16.39 2.11
N GLU A 248 -5.38 17.32 1.27
CA GLU A 248 -5.72 17.35 -0.16
C GLU A 248 -5.24 16.09 -0.90
N ARG A 249 -3.96 15.74 -0.75
CA ARG A 249 -3.37 14.57 -1.40
C ARG A 249 -4.07 13.29 -0.98
N ILE A 250 -4.29 13.08 0.32
CA ILE A 250 -4.99 11.90 0.84
C ILE A 250 -6.41 11.82 0.29
N THR A 251 -7.13 12.95 0.26
CA THR A 251 -8.50 13.00 -0.27
C THR A 251 -8.53 12.53 -1.72
N TYR A 252 -7.73 13.12 -2.61
CA TYR A 252 -7.74 12.70 -4.01
C TYR A 252 -7.14 11.29 -4.23
N GLN A 253 -6.20 10.85 -3.38
CA GLN A 253 -5.56 9.55 -3.54
C GLN A 253 -6.55 8.40 -3.32
N HIS A 254 -7.54 8.61 -2.45
CA HIS A 254 -8.48 7.58 -2.03
C HIS A 254 -9.95 7.87 -2.38
N CYS A 255 -10.23 9.01 -3.03
CA CYS A 255 -11.57 9.32 -3.53
C CYS A 255 -11.99 8.39 -4.67
N ASP A 256 -13.30 8.28 -4.83
CA ASP A 256 -13.93 7.57 -5.93
C ASP A 256 -13.85 8.39 -7.21
N LEU A 257 -13.13 7.90 -8.20
CA LEU A 257 -12.97 8.53 -9.52
C LEU A 257 -13.59 7.68 -10.63
N ARG A 258 -14.46 6.71 -10.30
CA ARG A 258 -15.04 5.78 -11.29
C ARG A 258 -15.74 6.49 -12.45
N HIS A 259 -16.41 7.60 -12.17
CA HIS A 259 -17.06 8.40 -13.21
C HIS A 259 -16.04 8.91 -14.24
N ILE A 260 -14.90 9.44 -13.78
CA ILE A 260 -13.82 9.95 -14.64
C ILE A 260 -13.06 8.81 -15.31
N GLU A 261 -12.81 7.71 -14.60
CA GLU A 261 -12.19 6.49 -15.15
C GLU A 261 -13.02 5.90 -16.30
N ASN A 262 -14.35 6.01 -16.26
CA ASN A 262 -15.21 5.61 -17.38
C ASN A 262 -15.05 6.52 -18.61
N ILE A 263 -14.75 7.82 -18.42
CA ILE A 263 -14.47 8.73 -19.54
C ILE A 263 -13.16 8.34 -20.22
N MET A 264 -12.13 7.95 -19.47
CA MET A 264 -10.87 7.42 -20.04
C MET A 264 -11.12 6.20 -20.94
N LYS A 265 -12.00 5.28 -20.52
CA LYS A 265 -12.39 4.13 -21.36
C LYS A 265 -13.06 4.56 -22.66
N LYS A 266 -13.92 5.58 -22.62
CA LYS A 266 -14.58 6.13 -23.81
C LYS A 266 -13.57 6.76 -24.77
N ILE A 267 -12.54 7.42 -24.25
CA ILE A 267 -11.42 7.93 -25.05
C ILE A 267 -10.68 6.77 -25.73
N ASP A 268 -10.33 5.70 -24.99
CA ASP A 268 -9.68 4.51 -25.55
C ASP A 268 -10.53 3.83 -26.64
N ASN A 269 -11.85 3.81 -26.47
CA ASN A 269 -12.79 3.26 -27.45
C ASN A 269 -13.02 4.18 -28.67
N GLY A 270 -12.47 5.40 -28.68
CA GLY A 270 -12.68 6.38 -29.75
C GLY A 270 -14.08 7.02 -29.74
N GLU A 271 -14.84 6.88 -28.66
CA GLU A 271 -16.16 7.52 -28.48
C GLU A 271 -16.03 9.02 -28.17
N ILE A 272 -14.90 9.43 -27.59
CA ILE A 272 -14.53 10.83 -27.33
C ILE A 272 -13.26 11.12 -28.13
N LYS A 273 -13.30 12.18 -28.94
CA LYS A 273 -12.21 12.63 -29.81
C LYS A 273 -11.75 14.02 -29.42
#